data_AF-A0A7C1GSB4-F1
#
_entry.id   AF-A0A7C1GSB4-F1
#
_cell.length_a   1.000
_cell.length_b   1.000
_cell.length_c   1.000
_cell.angle_alpha   90.00
_cell.angle_beta   90.00
_cell.angle_gamma   90.00
#
_symmetry.space_group_name_H-M   'P 1'
#
loop_
_entity.id
_entity.type
_entity.pdbx_description
1 polymer ?
#
loop_
_entity_poly.entity_id
_entity_poly.type
_entity_poly.pdbx_seq_one_letter_code
_entity_poly.pdbx_strand_id
1 'polypeptide(L)' 'MPSKTITISLEAYEALVRLKKPGESFSELILRLVKNSPDISDLEGAWRDVPEEKIEEAFKGIREAWASWRPPMGQ' A
#
# COMPACT_ATOMS: atom_id res chain seq x y z
N MET A 1 15.46 7.26 -22.46
CA MET A 1 16.08 6.48 -21.36
C MET A 1 16.35 5.08 -21.87
N PRO A 2 17.42 4.40 -21.40
CA PRO A 2 17.65 3.01 -21.77
C PRO A 2 16.40 2.17 -21.45
N SER A 3 15.91 1.41 -22.44
CA SER A 3 14.74 0.55 -22.30
C SER A 3 15.17 -0.91 -22.26
N LYS A 4 14.50 -1.70 -21.42
CA LYS A 4 14.58 -3.16 -21.43
C LYS A 4 13.19 -3.73 -21.73
N THR A 5 13.14 -4.76 -22.54
CA THR A 5 11.89 -5.49 -22.84
C THR A 5 11.80 -6.67 -21.90
N ILE A 6 10.63 -6.82 -21.25
CA ILE A 6 10.29 -7.99 -20.45
C ILE A 6 9.08 -8.67 -21.07
N THR A 7 9.06 -10.00 -21.04
CA THR A 7 7.88 -10.79 -21.43
C THR A 7 7.11 -11.13 -20.16
N ILE A 8 5.80 -10.87 -20.18
CA ILE A 8 4.89 -11.16 -19.06
C ILE A 8 3.67 -11.93 -19.59
N SER A 9 2.93 -12.56 -18.70
CA SER A 9 1.66 -13.19 -19.07
C SER A 9 0.66 -12.13 -19.56
N LEU A 10 -0.29 -12.56 -20.39
CA LEU A 10 -1.37 -11.70 -20.85
C LEU A 10 -2.18 -11.15 -19.66
N GLU A 11 -2.46 -11.98 -18.67
CA GLU A 11 -3.16 -11.60 -17.44
C GLU A 11 -2.42 -10.47 -16.69
N ALA A 12 -1.10 -10.57 -16.56
CA ALA A 12 -0.30 -9.52 -15.92
C ALA A 12 -0.37 -8.22 -16.72
N TYR A 13 -0.29 -8.29 -18.06
CA TYR A 13 -0.43 -7.12 -18.92
C TYR A 13 -1.80 -6.44 -18.74
N GLU A 14 -2.89 -7.20 -18.75
CA GLU A 14 -4.24 -6.68 -18.54
C GLU A 14 -4.42 -6.05 -17.16
N ALA A 15 -3.84 -6.64 -16.12
CA ALA A 15 -3.83 -6.07 -14.78
C ALA A 15 -3.13 -4.70 -14.76
N LEU A 16 -1.97 -4.56 -15.43
CA LEU A 16 -1.26 -3.28 -15.54
C LEU A 16 -2.08 -2.24 -16.32
N VAL A 17 -2.81 -2.65 -17.37
CA VAL A 17 -3.69 -1.76 -18.14
C VAL A 17 -4.80 -1.19 -17.25
N ARG A 18 -5.45 -2.01 -16.43
CA ARG A 18 -6.52 -1.57 -15.51
C ARG A 18 -6.04 -0.57 -14.46
N LEU A 19 -4.78 -0.67 -14.06
CA LEU A 19 -4.15 0.19 -13.04
C LEU A 19 -3.55 1.49 -13.61
N LYS A 20 -3.48 1.63 -14.94
CA LYS A 20 -2.84 2.73 -15.65
C LYS A 20 -3.70 3.99 -15.61
N LYS A 21 -3.11 5.10 -15.15
CA LYS A 21 -3.78 6.40 -15.15
C LYS A 21 -3.73 7.05 -16.56
N PRO A 22 -4.68 7.93 -16.91
CA PRO A 22 -4.62 8.68 -18.17
C PRO A 22 -3.30 9.45 -18.30
N GLY A 23 -2.58 9.24 -19.41
CA GLY A 23 -1.29 9.89 -19.68
C GLY A 23 -0.07 9.27 -18.98
N GLU A 24 -0.24 8.30 -18.08
CA GLU A 24 0.86 7.61 -17.37
C GLU A 24 1.50 6.57 -18.28
N SER A 25 2.82 6.43 -18.31
CA SER A 25 3.53 5.36 -19.01
C SER A 25 3.55 4.03 -18.22
N PHE A 26 3.82 2.89 -18.86
CA PHE A 26 3.93 1.62 -18.12
C PHE A 26 5.13 1.62 -17.16
N SER A 27 6.22 2.28 -17.54
CA SER A 27 7.39 2.44 -16.67
C SER A 27 7.06 3.24 -15.41
N GLU A 28 6.30 4.33 -15.53
CA GLU A 28 5.84 5.11 -14.37
C GLU A 28 4.89 4.32 -13.48
N LEU A 29 3.97 3.56 -14.08
CA LEU A 29 3.07 2.68 -13.33
C LEU A 29 3.85 1.63 -12.53
N ILE A 30 4.81 0.95 -13.14
CA ILE A 30 5.61 -0.08 -12.45
C ILE A 30 6.39 0.56 -11.30
N LEU A 31 7.02 1.72 -11.53
CA LEU A 31 7.73 2.45 -10.47
C LEU A 31 6.80 2.90 -9.36
N ARG A 32 5.59 3.38 -9.67
CA ARG A 32 4.59 3.75 -8.67
C ARG A 32 4.17 2.55 -7.84
N LEU A 33 3.92 1.40 -8.46
CA LEU A 33 3.53 0.18 -7.75
C LEU A 33 4.65 -0.30 -6.81
N VAL A 34 5.89 -0.29 -7.29
CA VAL A 34 7.06 -0.71 -6.50
C VAL A 34 7.39 0.28 -5.38
N LYS A 35 7.30 1.59 -5.64
CA LYS A 35 7.54 2.64 -4.62
C LYS A 35 6.43 2.75 -3.57
N ASN A 36 5.19 2.41 -3.94
CA ASN A 36 4.06 2.42 -3.01
C ASN A 36 3.98 1.16 -2.14
N SER A 37 4.92 0.24 -2.27
CA SER A 37 5.18 -0.77 -1.24
C SER A 37 6.18 -0.15 -0.27
N PRO A 38 5.75 0.54 0.81
CA PRO A 38 6.67 0.90 1.88
C PRO A 38 7.37 -0.39 2.31
N ASP A 39 8.70 -0.36 2.40
CA ASP A 39 9.41 -1.46 3.01
C ASP A 39 8.94 -1.51 4.46
N ILE A 40 8.51 -2.68 4.94
CA ILE A 40 8.12 -2.83 6.35
C ILE A 40 9.29 -2.43 7.26
N SER A 41 10.52 -2.58 6.75
CA SER A 41 11.76 -2.14 7.41
C SER A 41 11.82 -0.62 7.61
N ASP A 42 11.17 0.18 6.76
CA ASP A 42 11.11 1.65 6.92
C ASP A 42 10.28 2.07 8.14
N LEU A 43 9.48 1.17 8.70
CA LEU A 43 8.68 1.40 9.91
C LEU A 43 9.40 1.01 11.20
N GLU A 44 10.59 0.39 11.11
CA GLU A 44 11.36 -0.03 12.28
C GLU A 44 11.76 1.18 13.14
N GLY A 45 11.33 1.16 14.41
CA GLY A 45 11.64 2.23 15.36
C GLY A 45 10.86 3.52 15.13
N ALA A 46 9.86 3.55 14.25
CA ALA A 46 9.02 4.73 14.02
C ALA A 46 8.32 5.25 15.30
N TRP A 47 8.23 4.42 16.35
CA TRP A 47 7.60 4.74 17.63
C TRP A 47 8.60 4.77 18.79
N ARG A 48 9.92 4.79 18.51
CA ARG A 48 10.97 4.68 19.56
C ARG A 48 10.94 5.81 20.58
N ASP A 49 10.57 7.01 20.14
CA ASP A 49 10.49 8.21 21.00
C ASP A 49 9.06 8.48 21.51
N VAL A 50 8.12 7.57 21.24
CA VAL A 50 6.73 7.70 21.70
C VAL A 50 6.60 7.11 23.10
N PRO A 51 6.08 7.85 24.10
CA PRO A 51 5.84 7.31 25.43
C PRO A 51 4.87 6.13 25.41
N GLU A 52 5.15 5.08 26.17
CA GLU A 52 4.33 3.85 26.22
C GLU A 52 2.84 4.14 26.46
N GLU A 53 2.52 5.10 27.34
CA GLU A 53 1.15 5.52 27.66
C GLU A 53 0.38 6.01 26.42
N LYS A 54 1.06 6.71 25.50
CA LYS A 54 0.49 7.17 24.22
C LYS A 54 0.28 6.01 23.26
N ILE A 55 1.16 5.02 23.31
CA ILE A 55 1.03 3.80 22.51
C ILE A 55 -0.20 3.02 22.96
N GLU A 56 -0.35 2.82 24.26
CA GLU A 56 -1.48 2.12 24.85
C GLU A 56 -2.82 2.83 24.57
N GLU A 57 -2.86 4.16 24.69
CA GLU A 57 -4.02 4.98 24.33
C GLU A 57 -4.42 4.78 22.85
N ALA A 58 -3.44 4.83 21.94
CA ALA A 58 -3.67 4.62 20.50
C ALA A 58 -4.22 3.21 20.21
N PHE A 59 -3.60 2.17 20.79
CA PHE A 59 -4.07 0.79 20.61
C PHE A 59 -5.45 0.55 21.20
N LYS A 60 -5.78 1.19 22.33
CA LYS A 60 -7.12 1.12 22.92
C LYS A 60 -8.16 1.68 21.95
N GLY A 61 -7.92 2.89 21.42
CA GLY A 61 -8.83 3.50 20.44
C GLY A 61 -9.01 2.64 19.18
N ILE A 62 -7.93 2.05 18.66
CA ILE A 62 -7.99 1.13 17.51
C ILE A 62 -8.84 -0.10 17.84
N ARG A 63 -8.66 -0.72 19.01
CA ARG A 63 -9.44 -1.91 19.41
C ARG A 63 -10.92 -1.59 19.56
N GLU A 64 -11.26 -0.46 20.17
CA GLU A 64 -12.65 -0.03 20.34
C GLU A 64 -13.32 0.28 18.99
N ALA A 65 -12.61 0.97 18.10
CA ALA A 65 -13.06 1.22 16.73
C ALA A 65 -13.25 -0.09 15.96
N TRP A 66 -12.32 -1.03 16.07
CA TRP A 66 -12.39 -2.33 15.41
C TRP A 66 -13.52 -3.20 15.94
N ALA A 67 -13.74 -3.20 17.26
CA ALA A 67 -14.82 -3.96 17.91
C ALA A 67 -16.22 -3.43 17.57
N SER A 68 -16.34 -2.12 17.35
CA SER A 68 -17.59 -1.48 16.92
C SER A 68 -17.74 -1.44 15.39
N TRP A 69 -16.72 -1.83 14.64
CA TRP A 69 -16.75 -1.77 13.18
C TRP A 69 -17.72 -2.80 12.62
N ARG A 70 -18.77 -2.31 11.97
CA ARG A 70 -19.64 -3.12 11.11
C ARG A 70 -19.21 -2.89 9.66
N PRO A 71 -18.69 -3.90 8.96
CA PRO A 71 -18.44 -3.75 7.54
C PRO A 71 -19.78 -3.51 6.84
N PRO A 72 -19.82 -2.69 5.77
CA PRO A 72 -21.01 -2.58 4.95
C PRO A 72 -21.35 -3.97 4.44
N MET A 73 -22.51 -4.51 4.83
CA MET A 73 -23.06 -5.72 4.21
C MET A 73 -23.27 -5.40 2.74
N GLY A 74 -22.50 -6.04 1.87
CA GLY A 74 -22.67 -5.92 0.43
C GLY A 74 -24.09 -6.33 0.02
N GLN A 75 -24.71 -5.49 -0.81
CA GLN A 75 -25.77 -5.88 -1.73
C GLN A 75 -25.16 -6.57 -2.94
#